data_AF-A0A496S5B8-F1
#
_entry.id   AF-A0A496S5B8-F1
#
_cell.length_a   1.000
_cell.length_b   1.000
_cell.length_c   1.000
_cell.angle_alpha   90.00
_cell.angle_beta   90.00
_cell.angle_gamma   90.00
#
_symmetry.space_group_name_H-M   'P 1'
#
loop_
_entity.id
_entity.type
_entity.pdbx_description
1 polymer ?
#
loop_
_entity_poly.entity_id
_entity_poly.type
_entity_poly.pdbx_seq_one_letter_code
_entity_poly.pdbx_strand_id
1 'polypeptide(L)'
;TEESAEKIRQLNLDEVKIRSPLTCKVNGGLCSYCYGWDLSKRKLPEVGFPAGIIAGQSIGERGTQLTMRTFHKGGIKEESITEELPLVESCFENRFKFKKEKLQDLLNQGLDKFYERFMQIMHAVYKKQIDDRHFEVILRTMLQYPGKIMGITKVGKEQRSFLATAAFRDAIKVLKEAAWEGKEDNFQGVKEKMMLGLAV
;
A
#
# COMPACT_ATOMS: atom_id res chain seq x y z
N THR A 1 -12.01 12.60 16.51
CA THR A 1 -11.66 12.25 17.91
C THR A 1 -12.67 11.24 18.43
N GLU A 2 -12.40 10.58 19.55
CA GLU A 2 -13.38 9.69 20.21
C GLU A 2 -14.68 10.44 20.53
N GLU A 3 -14.58 11.69 20.99
CA GLU A 3 -15.74 12.55 21.26
C GLU A 3 -16.57 12.84 19.99
N SER A 4 -15.93 13.18 18.87
CA SER A 4 -16.64 13.37 17.59
C SER A 4 -17.26 12.07 17.09
N ALA A 5 -16.60 10.92 17.30
CA ALA A 5 -17.13 9.62 16.89
C ALA A 5 -18.40 9.28 17.68
N GLU A 6 -18.43 9.58 18.98
CA GLU A 6 -19.62 9.38 19.82
C GLU A 6 -20.78 10.27 19.37
N LYS A 7 -20.51 11.55 19.10
CA LYS A 7 -21.51 12.47 18.52
C LYS A 7 -22.08 11.94 17.20
N ILE A 8 -21.24 11.38 16.33
CA ILE A 8 -21.69 10.79 15.07
C ILE A 8 -22.58 9.56 15.31
N ARG A 9 -22.23 8.68 16.27
CA ARG A 9 -23.08 7.52 16.62
C ARG A 9 -24.45 7.94 17.10
N GLN A 10 -24.53 9.02 17.88
CA GLN A 10 -25.80 9.55 18.40
C GLN A 10 -26.70 10.15 17.31
N LEU A 11 -26.13 10.63 16.20
CA LEU A 11 -26.88 11.20 15.08
C LEU A 11 -27.62 10.16 14.23
N ASN A 12 -27.41 8.85 14.49
CA ASN A 12 -28.05 7.73 13.80
C ASN A 12 -28.04 7.87 12.26
N LEU A 13 -26.88 8.23 11.71
CA LEU A 13 -26.65 8.37 10.28
C LEU A 13 -26.35 7.01 9.64
N ASP A 14 -26.92 6.74 8.47
CA ASP A 14 -26.65 5.51 7.71
C ASP A 14 -25.22 5.51 7.12
N GLU A 15 -24.75 6.67 6.64
CA GLU A 15 -23.46 6.81 5.97
C GLU A 15 -22.78 8.15 6.29
N VAL A 16 -21.44 8.13 6.35
CA VAL A 16 -20.62 9.33 6.54
C VAL A 16 -19.47 9.34 5.55
N LYS A 17 -19.29 10.46 4.86
CA LYS A 17 -18.15 10.67 3.96
C LYS A 17 -16.89 10.99 4.75
N ILE A 18 -15.86 10.19 4.55
CA ILE A 18 -14.53 10.39 5.15
C ILE A 18 -13.49 10.74 4.09
N ARG A 19 -12.41 11.40 4.52
CA ARG A 19 -11.21 11.57 3.68
C ARG A 19 -10.40 10.28 3.74
N SER A 20 -9.74 9.95 2.64
CA SER A 20 -9.01 8.69 2.50
C SER A 20 -7.66 8.92 1.82
N PRO A 21 -6.61 8.14 2.17
CA PRO A 21 -5.36 8.15 1.42
C PRO A 21 -5.54 7.85 -0.07
N LEU A 22 -6.47 6.95 -0.42
CA LEU A 22 -6.74 6.55 -1.80
C LEU A 22 -7.21 7.73 -2.68
N THR A 23 -8.07 8.60 -2.13
CA THR A 23 -8.69 9.72 -2.87
C THR A 23 -7.91 11.03 -2.78
N CYS A 24 -6.76 11.04 -2.10
CA CYS A 24 -5.94 12.24 -1.98
C CYS A 24 -5.43 12.73 -3.36
N LYS A 25 -5.44 14.04 -3.59
CA LYS A 25 -5.00 14.64 -4.87
C LYS A 25 -3.54 15.12 -4.86
N VAL A 26 -2.82 14.92 -3.75
CA VAL A 26 -1.41 15.33 -3.64
C VAL A 26 -0.52 14.43 -4.51
N ASN A 27 0.28 15.05 -5.37
CA ASN A 27 1.27 14.35 -6.19
C ASN A 27 2.49 13.99 -5.36
N GLY A 28 3.02 12.77 -5.52
CA GLY A 28 4.26 12.34 -4.87
C GLY A 28 4.15 12.13 -3.35
N GLY A 29 2.94 12.11 -2.78
CA GLY A 29 2.74 11.93 -1.34
C GLY A 29 1.28 11.90 -0.92
N LEU A 30 1.05 12.26 0.34
CA LEU A 30 -0.25 12.31 1.01
C LEU A 30 -0.32 13.56 1.88
N CYS A 31 -1.47 14.25 1.91
CA CYS A 31 -1.68 15.31 2.91
C CYS A 31 -2.09 14.72 4.27
N SER A 32 -1.71 15.39 5.35
CA SER A 32 -2.00 14.96 6.73
C SER A 32 -3.50 14.73 6.96
N TYR A 33 -4.37 15.52 6.33
CA TYR A 33 -5.81 15.38 6.47
C TYR A 33 -6.41 14.18 5.72
N CYS A 34 -5.79 13.71 4.63
CA CYS A 34 -6.24 12.48 3.95
C CYS A 34 -5.67 11.24 4.64
N TYR A 35 -4.46 11.33 5.21
CA TYR A 35 -3.91 10.27 6.04
C TYR A 35 -4.67 10.13 7.37
N GLY A 36 -5.12 11.25 7.95
CA GLY A 36 -5.79 11.27 9.25
C GLY A 36 -4.77 11.28 10.39
N TRP A 37 -5.09 10.63 11.50
CA TRP A 37 -4.22 10.63 12.69
C TRP A 37 -3.04 9.67 12.57
N ASP A 38 -1.87 10.10 13.03
CA ASP A 38 -0.84 9.18 13.49
C ASP A 38 -1.42 8.31 14.61
N LEU A 39 -1.46 7.00 14.38
CA LEU A 39 -2.03 6.01 15.29
C LEU A 39 -1.29 5.93 16.64
N SER A 40 0.01 6.23 16.65
CA SER A 40 0.83 6.19 17.85
C SER A 40 0.63 7.44 18.70
N LYS A 41 0.50 8.61 18.07
CA LYS A 41 0.40 9.91 18.76
C LYS A 41 -1.03 10.43 18.92
N ARG A 42 -2.00 9.84 18.21
CA ARG A 42 -3.41 10.29 18.12
C ARG A 42 -3.54 11.78 17.75
N LYS A 43 -2.66 12.25 16.86
CA LYS A 43 -2.62 13.64 16.36
C LYS A 43 -2.43 13.62 14.85
N LEU A 44 -2.71 14.75 14.19
CA LEU A 44 -2.38 14.89 12.77
C LEU A 44 -0.86 14.77 12.58
N PRO A 45 -0.37 14.03 11.57
CA PRO A 45 1.04 13.90 11.31
C PRO A 45 1.62 15.21 10.76
N GLU A 46 2.87 15.46 11.10
CA GLU A 46 3.67 16.56 10.55
C GLU A 46 4.09 16.27 9.10
N VAL A 47 4.49 17.32 8.38
CA VAL A 47 5.04 17.18 7.02
C VAL A 47 6.34 16.37 7.10
N GLY A 48 6.50 15.41 6.19
CA GLY A 48 7.62 14.46 6.20
C GLY A 48 7.31 13.14 6.92
N PHE A 49 6.10 12.98 7.49
CA PHE A 49 5.71 11.73 8.12
C PHE A 49 5.78 10.52 7.15
N PRO A 50 6.52 9.45 7.50
CA PRO A 50 6.82 8.34 6.59
C PRO A 50 5.68 7.31 6.51
N ALA A 51 4.48 7.75 6.09
CA ALA A 51 3.27 6.92 6.04
C ALA A 51 3.44 5.60 5.27
N GLY A 52 4.17 5.63 4.14
CA GLY A 52 4.42 4.44 3.32
C GLY A 52 5.27 3.39 4.02
N ILE A 53 6.30 3.81 4.76
CA ILE A 53 7.17 2.89 5.52
C ILE A 53 6.37 2.24 6.66
N ILE A 54 5.59 3.03 7.40
CA ILE A 54 4.77 2.56 8.51
C ILE A 54 3.70 1.57 8.02
N ALA A 55 3.04 1.89 6.90
CA ALA A 55 2.06 1.00 6.28
C ALA A 55 2.71 -0.32 5.83
N GLY A 56 3.84 -0.26 5.14
CA GLY A 56 4.59 -1.43 4.70
C GLY A 56 5.03 -2.32 5.86
N GLN A 57 5.57 -1.73 6.94
CA GLN A 57 5.96 -2.46 8.14
C GLN A 57 4.77 -3.12 8.82
N SER A 58 3.67 -2.40 9.01
CA SER A 58 2.47 -2.92 9.68
C SER A 58 1.88 -4.14 8.95
N ILE A 59 1.90 -4.12 7.61
CA ILE A 59 1.44 -5.23 6.77
C ILE A 59 2.45 -6.38 6.76
N GLY A 60 3.74 -6.06 6.61
CA GLY A 60 4.82 -7.03 6.55
C GLY A 60 5.00 -7.82 7.85
N GLU A 61 5.05 -7.13 9.00
CA GLU A 61 5.23 -7.77 10.31
C GLU A 61 4.11 -8.79 10.60
N ARG A 62 2.86 -8.39 10.35
CA ARG A 62 1.70 -9.29 10.49
C ARG A 62 1.75 -10.42 9.47
N GLY A 63 2.18 -10.14 8.24
CA GLY A 63 2.38 -11.16 7.20
C GLY A 63 3.37 -12.24 7.65
N THR A 64 4.53 -11.85 8.18
CA THR A 64 5.53 -12.79 8.72
C THR A 64 4.97 -13.63 9.86
N GLN A 65 4.19 -13.04 10.77
CA GLN A 65 3.53 -13.77 11.86
C GLN A 65 2.55 -14.84 11.34
N LEU A 66 1.82 -14.55 10.26
CA LEU A 66 0.91 -15.51 9.62
C LEU A 66 1.69 -16.70 9.03
N THR A 67 2.80 -16.43 8.34
CA THR A 67 3.68 -17.49 7.77
C THR A 67 4.30 -18.38 8.84
N MET A 68 4.71 -17.82 9.98
CA MET A 68 5.30 -18.63 11.04
C MET A 68 4.28 -19.59 11.68
N ARG A 69 3.02 -19.16 11.82
CA ARG A 69 1.96 -20.00 12.42
C ARG A 69 1.57 -21.19 11.53
N THR A 70 1.68 -21.07 10.20
CA THR A 70 1.43 -22.17 9.26
C THR A 70 2.43 -23.31 9.42
N PHE A 71 3.71 -23.03 9.69
CA PHE A 71 4.72 -24.07 9.91
C PHE A 71 4.44 -24.93 11.15
N HIS A 72 3.93 -24.33 12.22
CA HIS A 72 3.62 -25.06 13.46
C HIS A 72 2.35 -25.93 13.38
N LYS A 73 1.45 -25.67 12.42
CA LYS A 73 0.23 -26.45 12.18
C LYS A 73 0.37 -27.50 11.07
N GLY A 74 1.56 -27.63 10.47
CA GLY A 74 1.85 -28.43 9.26
C GLY A 74 1.80 -29.96 9.42
N GLY A 75 0.74 -30.51 10.03
CA GLY A 75 0.52 -31.95 10.17
C GLY A 75 -0.92 -32.38 10.43
N ILE A 76 -1.85 -31.44 10.63
CA ILE A 76 -3.27 -31.74 10.81
C ILE A 76 -3.97 -31.38 9.49
N LYS A 77 -4.69 -32.33 8.90
CA LYS A 77 -5.61 -32.09 7.78
C LYS A 77 -6.78 -31.21 8.26
N GLU A 78 -6.52 -29.93 8.50
CA GLU A 78 -7.55 -28.90 8.52
C GLU A 78 -7.51 -28.20 7.17
N GLU A 79 -8.60 -28.31 6.41
CA GLU A 79 -8.87 -27.43 5.27
C GLU A 79 -8.81 -25.97 5.76
N SER A 80 -7.85 -25.16 5.30
CA SER A 80 -7.95 -23.70 5.07
C SER A 80 -6.74 -22.81 5.44
N ILE A 81 -5.62 -23.29 6.00
CA ILE A 81 -4.57 -22.37 6.51
C ILE A 81 -3.43 -22.12 5.49
N THR A 82 -3.28 -22.93 4.44
CA THR A 82 -2.15 -22.84 3.49
C THR A 82 -2.28 -21.79 2.39
N GLU A 83 -3.38 -21.03 2.32
CA GLU A 83 -3.68 -20.17 1.15
C GLU A 83 -3.74 -18.66 1.43
N GLU A 84 -3.71 -18.24 2.70
CA GLU A 84 -4.03 -16.85 3.08
C GLU A 84 -2.95 -15.83 2.66
N LEU A 85 -1.67 -16.12 2.87
CA LEU A 85 -0.59 -15.18 2.51
C LEU A 85 -0.29 -15.15 1.00
N PRO A 86 -0.21 -16.29 0.27
CA PRO A 86 -0.09 -16.27 -1.19
C PRO A 86 -1.22 -15.49 -1.86
N LEU A 87 -2.42 -15.53 -1.27
CA LEU A 87 -3.55 -14.73 -1.71
C LEU A 87 -3.28 -13.22 -1.56
N VAL A 88 -2.79 -12.77 -0.40
CA VAL A 88 -2.42 -11.37 -0.17
C VAL A 88 -1.31 -10.91 -1.12
N GLU A 89 -0.25 -11.71 -1.28
CA GLU A 89 0.82 -11.43 -2.25
C GLU A 89 0.27 -11.32 -3.67
N SER A 90 -0.64 -12.22 -4.06
CA SER A 90 -1.28 -12.17 -5.38
C SER A 90 -2.09 -10.88 -5.59
N CYS A 91 -2.70 -10.34 -4.53
CA CYS A 91 -3.42 -9.07 -4.58
C CYS A 91 -2.44 -7.91 -4.79
N PHE A 92 -1.41 -7.79 -3.95
CA PHE A 92 -0.42 -6.71 -4.03
C PHE A 92 0.47 -6.77 -5.28
N GLU A 93 0.65 -7.94 -5.88
CA GLU A 93 1.37 -8.11 -7.15
C GLU A 93 0.46 -8.03 -8.39
N ASN A 94 -0.83 -7.73 -8.23
CA ASN A 94 -1.82 -7.71 -9.31
C ASN A 94 -1.82 -9.02 -10.13
N ARG A 95 -1.69 -10.15 -9.45
CA ARG A 95 -1.79 -11.52 -10.02
C ARG A 95 -3.09 -12.23 -9.63
N PHE A 96 -3.85 -11.63 -8.70
CA PHE A 96 -5.09 -12.20 -8.18
C PHE A 96 -6.13 -12.40 -9.28
N LYS A 97 -6.80 -13.56 -9.22
CA LYS A 97 -7.94 -13.92 -10.07
C LYS A 97 -9.02 -14.56 -9.21
N PHE A 98 -10.23 -14.02 -9.25
CA PHE A 98 -11.38 -14.61 -8.59
C PHE A 98 -12.40 -15.06 -9.63
N LYS A 99 -12.74 -16.36 -9.68
CA LYS A 99 -13.68 -16.89 -10.69
C LYS A 99 -13.37 -16.42 -12.13
N LYS A 100 -12.07 -16.29 -12.47
CA LYS A 100 -11.50 -15.75 -13.72
C LYS A 100 -11.50 -14.22 -13.90
N GLU A 101 -12.12 -13.46 -12.99
CA GLU A 101 -12.10 -12.00 -12.97
C GLU A 101 -10.81 -11.47 -12.31
N LYS A 102 -10.16 -10.48 -12.92
CA LYS A 102 -8.94 -9.83 -12.40
C LYS A 102 -9.28 -8.61 -11.56
N LEU A 103 -8.33 -8.16 -10.74
CA LEU A 103 -8.45 -6.88 -10.03
C LEU A 103 -8.65 -5.69 -10.98
N GLN A 104 -8.01 -5.72 -12.16
CA GLN A 104 -8.23 -4.69 -13.18
C GLN A 104 -9.68 -4.66 -13.69
N ASP A 105 -10.33 -5.82 -13.81
CA ASP A 105 -11.71 -5.89 -14.27
C ASP A 105 -12.66 -5.29 -13.22
N LEU A 106 -12.37 -5.51 -11.93
CA LEU A 106 -13.08 -4.87 -10.82
C LEU A 106 -12.86 -3.36 -10.82
N LEU A 107 -11.62 -2.90 -11.04
CA LEU A 107 -11.31 -1.46 -11.13
C LEU A 107 -12.07 -0.79 -12.28
N ASN A 108 -12.18 -1.46 -13.42
CA ASN A 108 -12.92 -0.96 -14.59
C ASN A 108 -14.43 -0.82 -14.31
N GLN A 109 -14.97 -1.59 -13.37
CA GLN A 109 -16.37 -1.49 -12.95
C GLN A 109 -16.62 -0.38 -11.93
N GLY A 110 -15.57 0.16 -11.32
CA GLY A 110 -15.64 1.25 -10.35
C GLY A 110 -14.62 1.09 -9.23
N LEU A 111 -14.13 2.23 -8.72
CA LEU A 111 -13.18 2.25 -7.60
C LEU A 111 -13.79 1.64 -6.33
N ASP A 112 -15.08 1.88 -6.08
CA ASP A 112 -15.78 1.40 -4.88
C ASP A 112 -15.87 -0.13 -4.87
N LYS A 113 -16.30 -0.74 -5.99
CA LYS A 113 -16.39 -2.20 -6.12
C LYS A 113 -15.03 -2.88 -5.97
N PHE A 114 -13.99 -2.30 -6.58
CA PHE A 114 -12.62 -2.76 -6.40
C PHE A 114 -12.19 -2.67 -4.93
N TYR A 115 -12.42 -1.52 -4.29
CA TYR A 115 -12.01 -1.23 -2.93
C TYR A 115 -12.70 -2.17 -1.93
N GLU A 116 -14.03 -2.28 -1.99
CA GLU A 116 -14.80 -3.19 -1.14
C GLU A 116 -14.27 -4.61 -1.22
N ARG A 117 -14.03 -5.10 -2.44
CA ARG A 117 -13.56 -6.46 -2.66
C ARG A 117 -12.15 -6.67 -2.12
N PHE A 118 -11.26 -5.72 -2.36
CA PHE A 118 -9.89 -5.76 -1.85
C PHE A 118 -9.89 -5.79 -0.32
N MET A 119 -10.68 -4.92 0.31
CA MET A 119 -10.79 -4.82 1.77
C MET A 119 -11.41 -6.07 2.39
N GLN A 120 -12.42 -6.69 1.75
CA GLN A 120 -12.96 -7.98 2.19
C GLN A 120 -11.87 -9.06 2.29
N ILE A 121 -10.99 -9.15 1.29
CA ILE A 121 -9.88 -10.12 1.28
C ILE A 121 -8.88 -9.79 2.38
N MET A 122 -8.46 -8.53 2.49
CA MET A 122 -7.49 -8.11 3.50
C MET A 122 -8.02 -8.31 4.93
N HIS A 123 -9.28 -7.98 5.18
CA HIS A 123 -9.91 -8.19 6.48
C HIS A 123 -10.07 -9.66 6.83
N ALA A 124 -10.35 -10.53 5.85
CA ALA A 124 -10.42 -11.96 6.05
C ALA A 124 -9.06 -12.53 6.47
N VAL A 125 -7.98 -12.17 5.76
CA VAL A 125 -6.63 -12.68 6.03
C VAL A 125 -6.02 -12.07 7.30
N TYR A 126 -6.06 -10.75 7.44
CA TYR A 126 -5.47 -10.06 8.59
C TYR A 126 -6.37 -9.98 9.82
N LYS A 127 -7.59 -10.55 9.75
CA LYS A 127 -8.58 -10.58 10.84
C LYS A 127 -8.82 -9.20 11.48
N LYS A 128 -8.86 -8.16 10.63
CA LYS A 128 -9.02 -6.74 11.02
C LYS A 128 -8.00 -6.23 12.04
N GLN A 129 -6.80 -6.81 12.10
CA GLN A 129 -5.73 -6.37 13.01
C GLN A 129 -4.86 -5.24 12.43
N ILE A 130 -5.08 -4.87 11.17
CA ILE A 130 -4.39 -3.78 10.49
C ILE A 130 -5.40 -2.69 10.19
N ASP A 131 -5.02 -1.45 10.44
CA ASP A 131 -5.82 -0.28 10.10
C ASP A 131 -5.93 -0.10 8.57
N ASP A 132 -7.15 0.15 8.11
CA ASP A 132 -7.50 0.25 6.68
C ASP A 132 -6.64 1.26 5.92
N ARG A 133 -6.20 2.32 6.59
CA ARG A 133 -5.35 3.35 5.98
C ARG A 133 -4.02 2.81 5.51
N HIS A 134 -3.47 1.78 6.16
CA HIS A 134 -2.24 1.16 5.70
C HIS A 134 -2.43 0.46 4.36
N PHE A 135 -3.57 -0.24 4.18
CA PHE A 135 -3.91 -0.83 2.88
C PHE A 135 -4.14 0.25 1.83
N GLU A 136 -4.85 1.32 2.16
CA GLU A 136 -5.11 2.43 1.25
C GLU A 136 -3.83 3.15 0.79
N VAL A 137 -2.85 3.33 1.68
CA VAL A 137 -1.54 3.91 1.34
C VAL A 137 -0.81 3.06 0.29
N ILE A 138 -0.85 1.73 0.43
CA ILE A 138 -0.26 0.81 -0.54
C ILE A 138 -1.08 0.77 -1.84
N LEU A 139 -2.41 0.72 -1.76
CA LEU A 139 -3.30 0.76 -2.92
C LEU A 139 -3.11 2.02 -3.76
N ARG A 140 -2.92 3.17 -3.13
CA ARG A 140 -2.58 4.43 -3.82
C ARG A 140 -1.32 4.27 -4.67
N THR A 141 -0.33 3.55 -4.17
CA THR A 141 0.91 3.25 -4.91
C THR A 141 0.64 2.35 -6.12
N MET A 142 -0.23 1.34 -5.96
CA MET A 142 -0.64 0.45 -7.05
C MET A 142 -1.49 1.15 -8.13
N LEU A 143 -2.19 2.22 -7.76
CA LEU A 143 -3.10 3.01 -8.61
C LEU A 143 -2.51 4.35 -9.03
N GLN A 144 -1.18 4.48 -9.01
CA GLN A 144 -0.48 5.71 -9.40
C GLN A 144 -0.77 6.12 -10.86
N TYR A 145 -1.10 5.16 -11.72
CA TYR A 145 -1.43 5.39 -13.13
C TYR A 145 -2.95 5.36 -13.33
N PRO A 146 -3.56 6.44 -13.83
CA PRO A 146 -5.00 6.52 -14.03
C PRO A 146 -5.54 5.33 -14.83
N GLY A 147 -6.57 4.66 -14.29
CA GLY A 147 -7.24 3.53 -14.94
C GLY A 147 -6.43 2.24 -15.02
N LYS A 148 -5.24 2.17 -14.40
CA LYS A 148 -4.39 0.97 -14.46
C LYS A 148 -3.86 0.60 -13.09
N ILE A 149 -4.15 -0.62 -12.67
CA ILE A 149 -3.56 -1.19 -11.46
C ILE A 149 -2.25 -1.91 -11.79
N MET A 150 -1.25 -1.70 -10.94
CA MET A 150 0.06 -2.31 -11.07
C MET A 150 0.48 -2.97 -9.77
N GLY A 151 1.15 -4.11 -9.87
CA GLY A 151 1.72 -4.77 -8.70
C GLY A 151 2.84 -3.93 -8.08
N ILE A 152 3.01 -4.01 -6.76
CA ILE A 152 3.98 -3.20 -6.01
C ILE A 152 5.41 -3.39 -6.52
N THR A 153 5.81 -4.61 -6.93
CA THR A 153 7.14 -4.87 -7.52
C THR A 153 7.31 -4.12 -8.84
N LYS A 154 6.26 -4.05 -9.67
CA LYS A 154 6.34 -3.35 -10.95
C LYS A 154 6.40 -1.83 -10.76
N VAL A 155 5.60 -1.29 -9.84
CA VAL A 155 5.67 0.14 -9.49
C VAL A 155 7.05 0.50 -8.94
N GLY A 156 7.66 -0.36 -8.13
CA GLY A 156 9.02 -0.17 -7.63
C GLY A 156 10.11 -0.15 -8.71
N LYS A 157 9.85 -0.74 -9.89
CA LYS A 157 10.78 -0.75 -11.04
C LYS A 157 10.57 0.41 -12.01
N GLU A 158 9.37 0.98 -12.05
CA GLU A 158 9.02 2.12 -12.91
C GLU A 158 9.15 3.46 -12.16
N GLN A 159 10.08 3.53 -11.19
CA GLN A 159 10.32 4.75 -10.43
C GLN A 159 10.93 5.83 -11.33
N ARG A 160 10.60 7.10 -11.01
CA ARG A 160 11.10 8.27 -11.76
C ARG A 160 12.61 8.48 -11.60
N SER A 161 13.15 8.05 -10.46
CA SER A 161 14.56 8.21 -10.13
C SER A 161 15.36 7.03 -10.67
N PHE A 162 16.38 7.34 -11.48
CA PHE A 162 17.27 6.31 -12.02
C PHE A 162 18.18 5.78 -10.91
N LEU A 163 18.50 6.58 -9.90
CA LEU A 163 19.34 6.17 -8.78
C LEU A 163 18.64 5.12 -7.92
N ALA A 164 17.37 5.35 -7.57
CA ALA A 164 16.57 4.34 -6.86
C ALA A 164 16.30 3.12 -7.73
N THR A 165 16.11 3.28 -9.04
CA THR A 165 15.94 2.15 -9.95
C THR A 165 17.19 1.28 -10.05
N ALA A 166 18.38 1.89 -10.07
CA ALA A 166 19.67 1.19 -10.12
C ALA A 166 19.92 0.31 -8.89
N ALA A 167 19.31 0.63 -7.74
CA ALA A 167 19.44 -0.18 -6.53
C ALA A 167 18.66 -1.52 -6.57
N PHE A 168 17.68 -1.66 -7.48
CA PHE A 168 16.84 -2.87 -7.60
C PHE A 168 16.96 -3.56 -8.97
N ARG A 169 17.80 -3.03 -9.88
CA ARG A 169 18.03 -3.55 -11.23
C ARG A 169 19.53 -3.61 -11.51
N ASP A 170 19.88 -4.03 -12.72
CA ASP A 170 21.25 -3.91 -13.23
C ASP A 170 21.65 -2.42 -13.28
N ALA A 171 22.50 -2.03 -12.34
CA ALA A 171 22.95 -0.65 -12.20
C ALA A 171 23.69 -0.14 -13.44
N ILE A 172 24.50 -0.99 -14.08
CA ILE A 172 25.28 -0.58 -15.27
C ILE A 172 24.32 -0.22 -16.40
N LYS A 173 23.32 -1.08 -16.63
CA LYS A 173 22.32 -0.83 -17.67
C LYS A 173 21.52 0.46 -17.40
N VAL A 174 21.02 0.62 -16.18
CA VAL A 174 20.20 1.79 -15.81
C VAL A 174 20.99 3.08 -15.90
N LEU A 175 22.22 3.11 -15.40
CA LEU A 175 23.07 4.31 -15.46
C LEU A 175 23.51 4.62 -16.89
N LYS A 176 23.80 3.60 -17.70
CA LYS A 176 24.12 3.78 -19.12
C LYS A 176 22.95 4.41 -19.89
N GLU A 177 21.73 3.92 -19.68
CA GLU A 177 20.51 4.47 -20.29
C GLU A 177 20.27 5.91 -19.82
N ALA A 178 20.41 6.19 -18.51
CA ALA A 178 20.25 7.53 -17.96
C ALA A 178 21.29 8.53 -18.50
N ALA A 179 22.56 8.10 -18.63
CA ALA A 179 23.62 8.91 -19.21
C ALA A 179 23.39 9.18 -20.70
N TRP A 180 22.93 8.17 -21.45
CA TRP A 180 22.61 8.30 -22.87
C TRP A 180 21.45 9.29 -23.11
N GLU A 181 20.43 9.26 -22.25
CA GLU A 181 19.27 10.13 -22.34
C GLU A 181 19.47 11.51 -21.68
N GLY A 182 20.60 11.75 -21.00
CA GLY A 182 20.85 12.98 -20.26
C GLY A 182 19.86 13.22 -19.11
N LYS A 183 19.42 12.16 -18.44
CA LYS A 183 18.43 12.24 -17.34
C LYS A 183 19.00 12.93 -16.11
N GLU A 184 18.16 13.75 -15.48
CA GLU A 184 18.42 14.38 -14.19
C GLU A 184 17.54 13.77 -13.10
N ASP A 185 18.09 13.65 -11.88
CA ASP A 185 17.37 13.14 -10.71
C ASP A 185 17.33 14.21 -9.61
N ASN A 186 16.14 14.47 -9.09
CA ASN A 186 15.89 15.51 -8.09
C ASN A 186 15.96 14.99 -6.64
N PHE A 187 16.30 13.72 -6.43
CA PHE A 187 16.54 13.11 -5.11
C PHE A 187 15.43 13.37 -4.08
N GLN A 188 14.18 13.36 -4.52
CA GLN A 188 13.03 13.67 -3.64
C GLN A 188 12.65 12.49 -2.72
N GLY A 189 12.97 11.27 -3.12
CA GLY A 189 12.64 10.07 -2.36
C GLY A 189 13.64 9.77 -1.25
N VAL A 190 13.19 8.92 -0.33
CA VAL A 190 14.01 8.48 0.82
C VAL A 190 15.22 7.66 0.36
N LYS A 191 15.06 6.85 -0.70
CA LYS A 191 16.09 5.91 -1.17
C LYS A 191 17.31 6.66 -1.71
N GLU A 192 17.07 7.65 -2.56
CA GLU A 192 18.09 8.45 -3.21
C GLU A 192 18.85 9.27 -2.18
N LYS A 193 18.12 9.95 -1.28
CA LYS A 193 18.71 10.71 -0.19
C LYS A 193 19.59 9.84 0.69
N MET A 194 19.12 8.65 1.05
CA MET A 194 19.87 7.73 1.89
C MET A 194 21.16 7.24 1.20
N MET A 195 21.12 6.91 -0.10
CA MET A 195 22.32 6.53 -0.86
C MET A 195 23.35 7.66 -0.95
N LEU A 196 22.89 8.91 -1.00
CA LEU A 196 23.75 10.10 -1.08
C LEU A 196 24.17 10.64 0.29
N GLY A 197 23.71 10.04 1.39
CA GLY A 197 23.97 10.53 2.75
C GLY A 197 23.28 11.87 3.06
N LEU A 198 22.19 12.20 2.36
CA LEU A 198 21.39 13.41 2.57
C LEU A 198 20.36 13.20 3.69
N ALA A 199 19.95 14.31 4.32
CA ALA A 199 18.87 14.29 5.29
C ALA A 199 17.55 13.86 4.65
N VAL A 200 16.90 12.85 5.25
CA VAL A 200 15.60 12.30 4.84
C VAL A 200 14.49 13.24 5.23
#